data_AF-A0A8C8YYH1-F1
#
_entry.id   AF-A0A8C8YYH1-F1
#
_cell.length_a   1.000
_cell.length_b   1.000
_cell.length_c   1.000
_cell.angle_alpha   90.00
_cell.angle_beta   90.00
_cell.angle_gamma   90.00
#
_symmetry.space_group_name_H-M   'P 1'
#
loop_
_entity.id
_entity.type
_entity.pdbx_description
1 polymer ?
#
loop_
_entity_poly.entity_id
_entity_poly.type
_entity_poly.pdbx_seq_one_letter_code
_entity_poly.pdbx_strand_id
1 'polypeptide(L)'
;MNVLAESDPGFKRTKTLMERTVSLSQMLREAKEKERQRRAQQLLADRAAHYGMLFDEYRGLSHLEALEILSSESESKVCLHCSFEIEEARDAIILIERLCSLQEDCHRHKNTGNQMSHTPYIHFHIYNYC
;
A
#
# COMPACT_ATOMS: atom_id res chain seq x y z
N MET A 1 40.02 44.39 -66.23
CA MET A 1 39.60 43.91 -64.90
C MET A 1 40.71 44.25 -63.92
N ASN A 2 40.46 45.07 -62.88
CA ASN A 2 41.45 45.33 -61.84
C ASN A 2 41.24 44.35 -60.69
N VAL A 3 42.20 43.45 -60.48
CA VAL A 3 42.20 42.51 -59.35
C VAL A 3 42.75 43.25 -58.13
N LEU A 4 42.00 43.28 -57.04
CA LEU A 4 42.45 43.88 -55.78
C LEU A 4 43.56 43.02 -55.15
N ALA A 5 44.62 43.66 -54.69
CA ALA A 5 45.73 42.98 -54.02
C ALA A 5 45.51 42.97 -52.50
N GLU A 6 46.14 42.02 -51.79
CA GLU A 6 45.97 41.87 -50.33
C GLU A 6 46.47 43.10 -49.52
N SER A 7 47.27 43.95 -50.15
CA SER A 7 47.73 45.23 -49.61
C SER A 7 46.67 46.34 -49.65
N ASP A 8 45.60 46.19 -50.44
CA ASP A 8 44.62 47.25 -50.65
C ASP A 8 43.82 47.54 -49.37
N PRO A 9 43.70 48.82 -48.96
CA PRO A 9 42.93 49.21 -47.78
C PRO A 9 41.46 48.76 -47.84
N GLY A 10 40.89 48.70 -49.04
CA GLY A 10 39.53 48.19 -49.26
C GLY A 10 39.40 46.69 -48.99
N PHE A 11 40.36 45.89 -49.47
CA PHE A 11 40.37 44.44 -49.27
C PHE A 11 40.49 44.06 -47.79
N LYS A 12 41.42 44.70 -47.06
CA LYS A 12 41.60 44.48 -45.61
C LYS A 12 40.34 44.78 -44.80
N ARG A 13 39.64 45.88 -45.12
CA ARG A 13 38.39 46.26 -44.45
C ARG A 13 37.29 45.23 -44.69
N THR A 14 37.09 44.80 -45.93
CA THR A 14 36.06 43.81 -46.27
C THR A 14 36.37 42.45 -45.68
N LYS A 15 37.63 41.98 -45.72
CA LYS A 15 38.07 40.72 -45.11
C LYS A 15 37.78 40.69 -43.61
N THR A 16 38.15 41.76 -42.90
CA THR A 16 37.88 41.91 -41.46
C THR A 16 36.39 41.93 -41.14
N LEU A 17 35.56 42.55 -41.99
CA LEU A 17 34.11 42.58 -41.80
C LEU A 17 33.50 41.18 -41.99
N MET A 18 33.94 40.45 -43.02
CA MET A 18 33.50 39.08 -43.28
C MET A 18 33.88 38.11 -42.16
N GLU A 19 35.10 38.24 -41.62
CA GLU A 19 35.58 37.44 -40.48
C GLU A 19 34.79 37.70 -39.18
N ARG A 20 34.23 38.91 -39.01
CA ARG A 20 33.42 39.28 -37.84
C ARG A 20 31.95 38.90 -37.98
N THR A 21 31.47 38.69 -39.20
CA THR A 21 30.08 38.27 -39.44
C THR A 21 29.93 36.76 -39.30
N VAL A 22 29.01 36.34 -38.42
CA VAL A 22 28.64 34.92 -38.26
C VAL A 22 28.05 34.40 -39.57
N SER A 23 28.58 33.30 -40.09
CA SER A 23 28.07 32.73 -41.33
C SER A 23 26.62 32.24 -41.15
N LEU A 24 25.78 32.40 -42.18
CA LEU A 24 24.42 31.86 -42.19
C LEU A 24 24.39 30.36 -41.86
N SER A 25 25.37 29.61 -42.37
CA SER A 25 25.55 28.18 -42.13
C SER A 25 25.73 27.86 -40.65
N GLN A 26 26.47 28.71 -39.92
CA GLN A 26 26.67 28.57 -38.48
C GLN A 26 25.38 28.86 -37.72
N MET A 27 24.68 29.94 -38.08
CA MET A 27 23.40 30.32 -37.46
C MET A 27 22.34 29.22 -37.65
N LEU A 28 22.28 28.60 -38.83
CA LEU A 28 21.39 27.48 -39.12
C LEU A 28 21.74 26.22 -38.31
N ARG A 29 23.03 25.91 -38.14
CA ARG A 29 23.48 24.80 -37.28
C ARG A 29 23.11 25.03 -35.82
N GLU A 30 23.34 26.23 -35.31
CA GLU A 30 23.00 26.63 -33.94
C GLU A 30 21.48 26.57 -33.72
N ALA A 31 20.67 27.08 -34.66
CA ALA A 31 19.22 27.00 -34.58
C ALA A 31 18.71 25.55 -34.57
N LYS A 32 19.28 24.70 -35.44
CA LYS A 32 18.94 23.26 -35.49
C LYS A 32 19.29 22.54 -34.20
N GLU A 33 20.45 22.82 -33.62
CA GLU A 33 20.88 22.20 -32.36
C GLU A 33 20.05 22.67 -31.17
N LYS A 34 19.74 23.97 -31.11
CA LYS A 34 18.87 24.55 -30.06
C LYS A 34 17.46 23.95 -30.07
N GLU A 35 16.89 23.71 -31.25
CA GLU A 35 15.60 23.03 -31.38
C GLU A 35 15.68 21.54 -31.01
N ARG A 36 16.80 20.87 -31.31
CA ARG A 36 17.04 19.48 -30.88
C ARG A 36 17.10 19.38 -29.35
N GLN A 37 17.80 20.28 -28.68
CA GLN A 37 17.87 20.36 -27.23
C GLN A 37 16.49 20.66 -26.61
N ARG A 38 15.73 21.60 -27.19
CA ARG A 38 14.37 21.93 -26.73
C ARG A 38 13.46 20.71 -26.80
N ARG A 39 13.45 19.99 -27.93
CA ARG A 39 12.67 18.74 -28.09
C ARG A 39 13.07 17.64 -27.11
N ALA A 40 14.37 17.47 -26.85
CA ALA A 40 14.85 16.47 -25.89
C ALA A 40 14.40 16.80 -24.45
N GLN A 41 14.44 18.08 -24.06
CA GLN A 41 13.95 18.55 -22.76
C GLN A 41 12.43 18.41 -22.65
N GLN A 42 11.69 18.68 -23.73
CA GLN A 42 10.24 18.52 -23.78
C GLN A 42 9.83 17.06 -23.58
N LEU A 43 10.50 16.11 -24.25
CA LEU A 43 10.25 14.67 -24.08
C LEU A 43 10.50 14.18 -22.65
N LEU A 44 11.50 14.72 -21.96
CA LEU A 44 11.78 14.38 -20.56
C LEU A 44 10.74 14.97 -19.61
N ALA A 45 10.33 16.22 -19.83
CA ALA A 45 9.30 16.87 -19.03
C ALA A 45 7.90 16.24 -19.22
N ASP A 46 7.59 15.83 -20.44
CA ASP A 46 6.31 15.20 -20.81
C ASP A 46 6.15 13.81 -20.15
N ARG A 47 7.25 13.05 -20.03
CA ARG A 47 7.26 11.77 -19.29
C ARG A 47 7.11 11.95 -17.79
N ALA A 48 7.61 13.04 -17.20
CA ALA A 48 7.53 13.26 -15.75
C ALA A 48 6.15 13.76 -15.28
N ALA A 49 5.37 14.40 -16.15
CA ALA A 49 4.06 14.94 -15.80
C ALA A 49 2.89 13.96 -16.01
N HIS A 50 3.10 12.89 -16.80
CA HIS A 50 2.00 12.04 -17.25
C HIS A 50 1.92 10.73 -16.46
N TYR A 51 1.56 10.82 -15.18
CA TYR A 51 1.30 9.65 -14.33
C TYR A 51 0.28 8.68 -14.95
N GLY A 52 -0.65 9.15 -15.78
CA GLY A 52 -1.56 8.29 -16.54
C GLY A 52 -0.86 7.35 -17.53
N MET A 53 0.12 7.85 -18.28
CA MET A 53 0.87 7.03 -19.25
C MET A 53 1.77 6.02 -18.54
N LEU A 54 2.44 6.44 -17.46
CA LEU A 54 3.23 5.53 -16.62
C LEU A 54 2.33 4.45 -15.99
N PHE A 55 1.14 4.85 -15.52
CA PHE A 55 0.18 3.92 -14.95
C PHE A 55 -0.27 2.87 -15.96
N ASP A 56 -0.50 3.25 -17.22
CA ASP A 56 -0.82 2.31 -18.29
C ASP A 56 0.38 1.43 -18.68
N GLU A 57 1.58 2.00 -18.79
CA GLU A 57 2.83 1.29 -19.13
C GLU A 57 3.16 0.19 -18.11
N TYR A 58 2.98 0.49 -16.82
CA TYR A 58 3.20 -0.44 -15.72
C TYR A 58 1.98 -1.29 -15.36
N ARG A 59 0.90 -1.26 -16.17
CA ARG A 59 -0.32 -2.06 -15.92
C ARG A 59 -0.89 -1.82 -14.52
N GLY A 60 -0.95 -0.57 -14.09
CA GLY A 60 -1.34 -0.18 -12.73
C GLY A 60 -2.69 -0.74 -12.29
N LEU A 61 -3.66 -0.90 -13.20
CA LEU A 61 -4.94 -1.54 -12.91
C LEU A 61 -4.79 -2.99 -12.43
N SER A 62 -3.93 -3.78 -13.08
CA SER A 62 -3.68 -5.17 -12.68
C SER A 62 -3.01 -5.26 -11.30
N HIS A 63 -2.18 -4.28 -10.94
CA HIS A 63 -1.61 -4.21 -9.59
C HIS A 63 -2.67 -3.87 -8.55
N LEU A 64 -3.59 -2.94 -8.84
CA LEU A 64 -4.71 -2.64 -7.95
C LEU A 64 -5.63 -3.85 -7.77
N GLU A 65 -5.94 -4.59 -8.83
CA GLU A 65 -6.74 -5.80 -8.75
C GLU A 65 -6.07 -6.88 -7.89
N ALA A 66 -4.75 -7.07 -8.04
CA ALA A 66 -4.00 -7.99 -7.19
C ALA A 66 -4.05 -7.58 -5.70
N LEU A 67 -3.94 -6.28 -5.41
CA LEU A 67 -4.05 -5.77 -4.05
C LEU A 67 -5.45 -5.94 -3.46
N GLU A 68 -6.51 -5.75 -4.26
CA GLU A 68 -7.90 -5.98 -3.83
C GLU A 68 -8.13 -7.44 -3.44
N ILE A 69 -7.66 -8.38 -4.26
CA ILE A 69 -7.75 -9.82 -3.97
C ILE A 69 -7.03 -10.15 -2.66
N LEU A 70 -5.79 -9.68 -2.49
CA LEU A 70 -5.01 -9.91 -1.27
C LEU A 70 -5.66 -9.29 -0.04
N SER A 71 -6.23 -8.10 -0.19
CA SER A 71 -6.97 -7.42 0.88
C SER A 71 -8.18 -8.25 1.32
N SER A 72 -9.02 -8.67 0.37
CA SER A 72 -10.20 -9.51 0.64
C SER A 72 -9.83 -10.87 1.27
N GLU A 73 -8.76 -11.51 0.80
CA GLU A 73 -8.25 -12.74 1.38
C GLU A 73 -7.77 -12.53 2.83
N SER A 74 -7.07 -11.42 3.09
CA SER A 74 -6.59 -11.09 4.43
C SER A 74 -7.73 -10.78 5.40
N GLU A 75 -8.75 -10.04 4.95
CA GLU A 75 -9.95 -9.73 5.74
C GLU A 75 -10.69 -11.02 6.13
N SER A 76 -10.86 -11.93 5.17
CA SER A 76 -11.48 -13.23 5.42
C SER A 76 -10.71 -14.05 6.45
N LYS A 77 -9.37 -14.08 6.35
CA LYS A 77 -8.50 -14.78 7.32
C LYS A 77 -8.61 -14.19 8.72
N VAL A 78 -8.59 -12.86 8.85
CA VAL A 78 -8.74 -12.17 10.14
C VAL A 78 -10.12 -12.42 10.73
N CYS A 79 -11.17 -12.33 9.92
CA CYS A 79 -12.54 -12.59 10.34
C CYS A 79 -12.70 -14.03 10.86
N LEU A 80 -12.18 -15.02 10.13
CA LEU A 80 -12.18 -16.42 10.55
C LEU A 80 -11.45 -16.61 11.89
N HIS A 81 -10.25 -16.02 12.02
CA HIS A 81 -9.48 -16.12 13.25
C HIS A 81 -10.20 -15.49 14.45
N CYS A 82 -10.71 -14.26 14.30
CA CYS A 82 -11.50 -13.60 15.34
C CYS A 82 -12.79 -14.37 15.67
N SER A 83 -13.46 -14.94 14.66
CA SER A 83 -14.69 -15.70 14.90
C SER A 83 -14.45 -16.95 15.73
N PHE A 84 -13.34 -17.65 15.48
CA PHE A 84 -12.95 -18.84 16.24
C PHE A 84 -12.66 -18.51 17.71
N GLU A 85 -11.85 -17.48 17.97
CA GLU A 85 -11.52 -17.07 19.34
C GLU A 85 -12.75 -16.60 20.13
N ILE A 86 -13.66 -15.89 19.45
CA ILE A 86 -14.91 -15.42 20.05
C ILE A 86 -15.84 -16.59 20.40
N GLU A 87 -15.98 -17.59 19.52
CA GLU A 87 -16.83 -18.76 19.78
C GLU A 87 -16.28 -19.62 20.93
N GLU A 88 -14.96 -19.86 21.00
CA GLU A 88 -14.35 -20.59 22.11
C GLU A 88 -14.56 -19.87 23.46
N ALA A 89 -14.38 -18.55 23.48
CA ALA A 89 -14.64 -17.75 24.66
C ALA A 89 -16.13 -17.77 25.06
N ARG A 90 -17.05 -17.73 24.09
CA ARG A 90 -18.50 -17.83 24.32
C ARG A 90 -18.88 -19.17 24.93
N ASP A 91 -18.36 -20.27 24.39
CA ASP A 91 -18.63 -21.62 24.89
C ASP A 91 -18.12 -21.79 26.33
N ALA A 92 -16.93 -21.26 26.63
CA ALA A 92 -16.39 -21.25 27.98
C ALA A 92 -17.28 -20.46 28.96
N ILE A 93 -17.80 -19.30 28.56
CA ILE A 93 -18.73 -18.49 29.36
C ILE A 93 -20.02 -19.28 29.64
N ILE A 94 -20.61 -19.91 28.62
CA ILE A 94 -21.83 -20.73 28.78
C ILE A 94 -21.60 -21.89 29.75
N LEU A 95 -20.44 -22.54 29.67
CA LEU A 95 -20.09 -23.61 30.59
C LEU A 95 -19.97 -23.10 32.03
N ILE A 96 -19.29 -21.97 32.23
CA ILE A 96 -19.15 -21.33 33.55
C ILE A 96 -20.53 -20.97 34.11
N GLU A 97 -21.42 -20.38 33.30
CA GLU A 97 -22.78 -20.03 33.71
C GLU A 97 -23.54 -21.26 34.22
N ARG A 98 -23.48 -22.37 33.47
CA ARG A 98 -24.11 -23.64 33.89
C ARG A 98 -23.52 -24.17 35.19
N LEU A 99 -22.20 -24.16 35.34
CA LEU A 99 -21.54 -24.64 36.56
C LEU A 99 -21.92 -23.78 37.79
N CYS A 100 -21.97 -22.46 37.62
CA CYS A 100 -22.41 -21.54 38.66
C CYS A 100 -23.87 -21.79 39.08
N SER A 101 -24.79 -21.96 38.11
CA SER A 101 -26.19 -22.29 38.43
C SER A 101 -26.33 -23.62 39.19
N LEU A 102 -25.60 -24.66 38.76
CA LEU A 102 -25.59 -25.95 39.46
C LEU A 102 -25.03 -25.86 40.89
N GLN A 103 -24.05 -24.97 41.12
CA GLN A 103 -23.47 -24.75 42.43
C GLN A 103 -24.44 -24.02 43.38
N GLU A 104 -25.24 -23.08 42.87
CA GLU A 104 -26.31 -22.43 43.64
C GLU A 104 -27.39 -23.43 44.07
N ASP A 105 -27.74 -24.39 43.20
CA ASP A 105 -28.68 -25.45 43.52
C ASP A 105 -28.13 -26.45 44.54
N CYS A 106 -26.85 -26.81 44.43
CA CYS A 106 -26.15 -27.60 45.46
C CYS A 106 -26.07 -26.87 46.82
N HIS A 107 -25.88 -25.54 46.82
CA HIS A 107 -25.88 -24.75 48.05
C HIS A 107 -27.28 -24.60 48.67
N ARG A 108 -28.34 -24.51 47.84
CA ARG A 108 -29.73 -24.54 48.32
C ARG A 108 -30.07 -25.86 49.02
N HIS A 109 -29.65 -27.00 48.49
CA HIS A 109 -29.92 -28.31 49.08
C HIS A 109 -29.12 -28.59 50.37
N LYS A 110 -27.98 -27.93 50.61
CA LYS A 110 -27.23 -28.06 51.88
C LYS A 110 -27.87 -27.26 53.03
N ASN A 111 -28.55 -26.15 52.74
CA ASN A 111 -29.16 -25.29 53.76
C ASN A 111 -30.54 -25.75 54.25
N THR A 112 -31.24 -26.61 53.49
CA THR A 112 -32.53 -27.19 53.90
C THR A 112 -32.40 -28.54 54.62
N GLY A 113 -31.21 -29.14 54.65
CA GLY A 113 -30.93 -30.41 55.33
C GLY A 113 -30.62 -30.31 56.84
N ASN A 114 -30.60 -29.11 57.44
CA ASN A 114 -30.16 -28.92 58.83
C ASN A 114 -31.29 -28.77 59.87
N GLN A 115 -32.51 -29.22 59.55
CA GLN A 115 -33.60 -29.37 60.53
C GLN A 115 -34.34 -30.70 60.31
N MET A 116 -33.79 -31.83 60.75
CA MET A 116 -34.59 -32.91 61.39
C MET A 116 -33.70 -33.96 62.07
N SER A 117 -33.81 -34.01 63.40
CA SER A 117 -33.75 -35.18 64.29
C SER A 117 -32.79 -36.36 64.04
N HIS A 118 -31.88 -36.56 65.01
CA HIS A 118 -31.61 -37.83 65.71
C HIS A 118 -31.96 -39.18 65.03
N THR A 119 -30.92 -39.99 64.81
CA THR A 119 -30.84 -41.49 64.75
C THR A 119 -31.17 -42.18 63.40
N PRO A 120 -30.81 -43.48 63.21
CA PRO A 120 -29.57 -43.86 62.51
C PRO A 120 -29.79 -44.87 61.34
N TYR A 121 -28.73 -45.11 60.57
CA TYR A 121 -28.61 -46.14 59.52
C TYR A 121 -29.37 -45.90 58.20
N ILE A 122 -28.65 -46.25 57.12
CA ILE A 122 -29.09 -46.38 55.72
C ILE A 122 -29.16 -45.05 54.94
N HIS A 123 -28.02 -44.59 54.40
CA HIS A 123 -27.89 -44.29 52.96
C HIS A 123 -26.44 -43.94 52.55
N PHE A 124 -25.47 -44.79 52.90
CA PHE A 124 -24.08 -44.64 52.45
C PHE A 124 -23.94 -45.25 51.04
N HIS A 125 -24.50 -44.63 50.00
CA HIS A 125 -24.18 -45.03 48.62
C HIS A 125 -24.44 -44.02 47.49
N ILE A 126 -24.63 -42.72 47.77
CA ILE A 126 -24.77 -41.71 46.69
C ILE A 126 -23.89 -40.50 46.97
N TYR A 127 -22.56 -40.71 47.06
CA TYR A 127 -21.59 -39.62 46.99
C TYR A 127 -20.31 -40.10 46.27
N ASN A 128 -20.44 -40.70 45.10
CA ASN A 128 -19.28 -41.07 44.27
C ASN A 128 -19.35 -40.59 42.81
N TYR A 129 -20.25 -39.66 42.49
CA TYR A 129 -20.27 -38.97 41.20
C TYR A 129 -20.81 -37.55 41.38
N CYS A 130 -19.98 -36.66 41.91
CA CYS A 130 -19.96 -35.21 41.69
C CYS A 130 -18.56 -34.72 42.05
#